data_AF-A0A199W174-F1
#
_entry.id   AF-A0A199W174-F1
#
_cell.length_a   1.000
_cell.length_b   1.000
_cell.length_c   1.000
_cell.angle_alpha   90.00
_cell.angle_beta   90.00
_cell.angle_gamma   90.00
#
_symmetry.space_group_name_H-M   'P 1'
#
loop_
_entity.id
_entity.type
_entity.pdbx_description
1 polymer ?
#
loop_
_entity_poly.entity_id
_entity_poly.type
_entity_poly.pdbx_seq_one_letter_code
_entity_poly.pdbx_strand_id
1 'polypeptide(L)'
;MLEGKAMVEDTDMPLKMQLQAMSTTSEALDLFDVFDCRSIAAHIKKEFDMIYGPGWQCVVGSSFGCYFTHTEGSFMYFSLESLKFLIFKGAAA
;
A
#
# COMPACT_ATOMS: atom_id res chain seq x y z
N MET A 1 17.94 3.67 9.33
CA MET A 1 17.73 2.36 8.69
C MET A 1 16.81 1.58 9.60
N LEU A 2 15.51 1.73 9.40
CA LEU A 2 14.52 0.95 10.15
C LEU A 2 14.37 -0.38 9.42
N GLU A 3 14.99 -1.43 9.96
CA GLU A 3 14.87 -2.79 9.43
C GLU A 3 13.55 -3.42 9.89
N GLY A 4 12.44 -2.98 9.30
CA GLY A 4 11.16 -3.69 9.37
C GLY A 4 11.04 -4.64 8.18
N LYS A 5 10.85 -5.94 8.42
CA LYS A 5 10.46 -6.86 7.34
C LYS A 5 8.96 -6.70 7.09
N ALA A 6 8.57 -6.33 5.88
CA ALA A 6 7.15 -6.28 5.50
C ALA A 6 6.52 -7.68 5.67
N MET A 7 5.35 -7.73 6.31
CA MET A 7 4.57 -8.94 6.54
C MET A 7 3.25 -8.84 5.78
N VAL A 8 3.10 -9.65 4.73
CA VAL A 8 1.85 -9.72 3.96
C VAL A 8 0.80 -10.45 4.79
N GLU A 9 -0.31 -9.78 5.07
CA GLU A 9 -1.45 -10.34 5.80
C GLU A 9 -2.45 -10.98 4.83
N ASP A 10 -2.76 -10.29 3.72
CA ASP A 10 -3.62 -10.82 2.65
C ASP A 10 -3.34 -10.10 1.32
N THR A 11 -3.51 -10.78 0.19
CA THR A 11 -3.30 -10.21 -1.14
C THR A 11 -3.82 -11.10 -2.25
N ASP A 12 -4.30 -10.49 -3.34
CA ASP A 12 -4.56 -11.16 -4.63
C ASP A 12 -3.60 -10.68 -5.74
N MET A 13 -2.71 -9.74 -5.45
CA MET A 13 -1.74 -9.20 -6.41
C MET A 13 -0.68 -10.24 -6.81
N PRO A 14 -0.17 -10.22 -8.05
CA PRO A 14 1.01 -11.00 -8.44
C PRO A 14 2.26 -10.62 -7.63
N LEU A 15 3.17 -11.58 -7.41
CA LEU A 15 4.40 -11.38 -6.61
C LEU A 15 5.22 -10.15 -7.04
N LYS A 16 5.34 -9.91 -8.35
CA LYS A 16 6.05 -8.74 -8.88
C LYS A 16 5.44 -7.41 -8.37
N MET A 17 4.12 -7.33 -8.31
CA MET A 17 3.40 -6.15 -7.84
C MET A 17 3.50 -6.02 -6.32
N GLN A 18 3.50 -7.13 -5.58
CA GLN A 18 3.75 -7.12 -4.13
C GLN A 18 5.14 -6.59 -3.80
N LEU A 19 6.18 -7.02 -4.54
CA LEU A 19 7.54 -6.51 -4.37
C LEU A 19 7.62 -5.00 -4.66
N GLN A 20 6.90 -4.54 -5.69
CA GLN A 20 6.78 -3.11 -5.98
C GLN A 20 6.09 -2.35 -4.84
N ALA A 21 5.01 -2.90 -4.27
CA ALA A 21 4.32 -2.32 -3.12
C ALA A 21 5.28 -2.13 -1.94
N MET A 22 6.01 -3.19 -1.56
CA MET A 22 6.98 -3.13 -0.46
C MET A 22 8.09 -2.11 -0.74
N SER A 23 8.61 -2.07 -1.97
CA SER A 23 9.66 -1.12 -2.35
C SER A 23 9.17 0.34 -2.28
N THR A 24 8.02 0.63 -2.87
CA THR A 24 7.43 1.98 -2.86
C THR A 24 7.04 2.41 -1.45
N THR A 25 6.59 1.50 -0.60
CA THR A 25 6.30 1.81 0.80
C THR A 25 7.57 2.08 1.61
N SER A 26 8.64 1.30 1.40
CA SER A 26 9.93 1.58 2.03
C SER A 26 10.45 2.96 1.65
N GLU A 27 10.38 3.32 0.37
CA GLU A 27 10.78 4.65 -0.11
C GLU A 27 9.93 5.75 0.53
N ALA A 28 8.61 5.56 0.63
CA ALA A 28 7.74 6.53 1.29
C ALA A 28 8.10 6.73 2.78
N LEU A 29 8.47 5.66 3.50
CA LEU A 29 8.90 5.75 4.90
C LEU A 29 10.28 6.41 5.07
N ASP A 30 11.13 6.36 4.04
CA ASP A 30 12.40 7.11 4.03
C ASP A 30 12.19 8.61 3.72
N LEU A 31 11.15 8.95 2.95
CA LEU A 31 10.85 10.32 2.51
C LEU A 31 10.01 11.11 3.51
N PHE A 32 9.12 10.45 4.25
CA PHE A 32 8.12 11.09 5.10
C PHE A 32 8.23 10.62 6.54
N ASP A 33 7.78 11.47 7.47
CA ASP A 33 7.64 11.08 8.87
C ASP A 33 6.56 9.98 9.00
N VAL A 34 6.82 8.96 9.82
CA VAL A 34 5.91 7.83 10.09
C VAL A 34 4.54 8.31 10.59
N PHE A 35 4.48 9.46 11.28
CA PHE A 35 3.22 10.07 11.73
C PHE A 35 2.44 10.76 10.60
N ASP A 36 3.08 11.09 9.47
CA ASP A 36 2.42 11.64 8.27
C ASP A 36 1.89 10.54 7.35
N CYS A 37 0.97 9.74 7.90
CA CYS A 37 0.31 8.65 7.17
C CYS A 37 -0.38 9.12 5.87
N ARG A 38 -0.81 10.39 5.81
CA ARG A 38 -1.48 10.94 4.62
C ARG A 38 -0.49 11.12 3.47
N SER A 39 0.68 11.70 3.74
CA SER A 39 1.71 11.87 2.70
C SER A 39 2.25 10.53 2.22
N ILE A 40 2.46 9.57 3.13
CA ILE A 40 2.86 8.20 2.79
C ILE A 40 1.83 7.54 1.87
N ALA A 41 0.55 7.56 2.25
CA ALA A 41 -0.53 6.98 1.45
C ALA A 41 -0.64 7.65 0.06
N ALA A 42 -0.53 8.98 0.01
CA ALA A 42 -0.59 9.75 -1.23
C ALA A 42 0.57 9.40 -2.17
N HIS A 43 1.78 9.22 -1.65
CA HIS A 43 2.95 8.83 -2.43
C HIS A 43 2.76 7.43 -3.03
N ILE A 44 2.41 6.43 -2.22
CA ILE A 44 2.19 5.05 -2.68
C ILE A 44 1.10 5.00 -3.75
N LYS A 45 -0.04 5.67 -3.50
CA LYS A 45 -1.13 5.76 -4.46
C LYS A 45 -0.67 6.35 -5.80
N LYS A 46 0.08 7.47 -5.75
CA LYS A 46 0.56 8.17 -6.94
C LYS A 46 1.48 7.28 -7.79
N GLU A 47 2.43 6.59 -7.16
CA GLU A 47 3.34 5.67 -7.86
C GLU A 47 2.58 4.50 -8.49
N PHE A 48 1.60 3.92 -7.77
CA PHE A 48 0.77 2.86 -8.32
C PHE A 48 -0.10 3.33 -9.49
N ASP A 49 -0.69 4.52 -9.41
CA ASP A 49 -1.42 5.13 -10.53
C ASP A 49 -0.50 5.38 -11.74
N MET A 50 0.75 5.78 -11.52
CA MET A 50 1.74 6.00 -12.59
C MET A 50 2.15 4.70 -13.27
N ILE A 51 2.37 3.62 -12.52
CA ILE A 51 2.88 2.35 -13.05
C ILE A 51 1.75 1.48 -13.64
N TYR A 52 0.60 1.41 -12.96
CA TYR A 52 -0.48 0.47 -13.26
C TYR A 52 -1.78 1.15 -13.74
N GLY A 53 -1.71 2.45 -14.04
CA GLY A 53 -2.83 3.27 -14.47
C GLY A 53 -3.77 3.68 -13.33
N PRO A 54 -4.62 4.69 -13.55
CA PRO A 54 -5.38 5.36 -12.50
C PRO A 54 -6.39 4.45 -11.79
N GLY A 55 -6.79 4.85 -10.58
CA GLY A 55 -7.88 4.24 -9.82
C GLY A 55 -7.43 3.54 -8.54
N TRP A 56 -6.15 3.62 -8.21
CA TRP A 56 -5.60 3.08 -6.98
C TRP A 56 -5.99 3.91 -5.77
N GLN A 57 -6.12 3.23 -4.65
CA GLN A 57 -6.36 3.78 -3.32
C GLN A 57 -5.31 3.20 -2.37
N CYS A 58 -4.92 4.00 -1.39
CA CYS A 58 -4.00 3.58 -0.34
C CYS A 58 -4.51 4.08 1.01
N VAL A 59 -4.50 3.20 2.01
CA VAL A 59 -4.81 3.50 3.40
C VAL A 59 -3.63 3.08 4.27
N VAL A 60 -3.22 3.98 5.15
CA VAL A 60 -2.08 3.80 6.06
C VAL A 60 -2.54 4.16 7.47
N GLY A 61 -2.17 3.33 8.45
CA GLY A 61 -2.42 3.64 9.86
C GLY A 61 -1.97 2.51 10.78
N SER A 62 -1.85 2.81 12.08
CA SER A 62 -1.48 1.81 13.09
C SER A 62 -2.58 0.78 13.36
N SER A 63 -3.84 1.17 13.16
CA SER A 63 -5.01 0.30 13.25
C SER A 63 -6.17 0.84 12.42
N PHE A 64 -6.75 -0.02 11.59
CA PHE A 64 -7.98 0.26 10.84
C PHE A 64 -8.71 -1.04 10.50
N GLY A 65 -10.01 -0.94 10.25
CA GLY A 65 -10.83 -1.97 9.64
C GLY A 65 -11.31 -1.51 8.27
N CYS A 66 -11.50 -2.45 7.35
CA CYS A 66 -11.95 -2.16 5.99
C CYS A 66 -12.88 -3.26 5.47
N TYR A 67 -13.84 -2.87 4.64
CA TYR A 67 -14.71 -3.77 3.87
C TYR A 67 -15.03 -3.06 2.56
N PHE A 68 -14.59 -3.64 1.44
CA PHE A 68 -14.61 -2.96 0.15
C PHE A 68 -14.69 -3.98 -0.99
N THR A 69 -14.95 -3.46 -2.18
CA THR A 69 -14.87 -4.20 -3.44
C THR A 69 -13.71 -3.64 -4.25
N HIS A 70 -12.85 -4.51 -4.75
CA HIS A 70 -11.69 -4.16 -5.58
C HIS A 70 -11.68 -4.96 -6.88
N THR A 71 -10.86 -4.51 -7.83
CA THR A 71 -10.61 -5.26 -9.07
C THR A 71 -9.74 -6.48 -8.76
N GLU A 72 -10.05 -7.66 -9.31
CA GLU A 72 -9.26 -8.87 -9.09
C GLU A 72 -7.76 -8.66 -9.44
N GLY A 73 -6.88 -9.15 -8.58
CA GLY A 73 -5.43 -9.09 -8.80
C GLY A 73 -4.81 -7.72 -8.48
N SER A 74 -5.55 -6.86 -7.76
CA SER A 74 -5.16 -5.49 -7.49
C SER A 74 -5.28 -5.09 -6.03
N PHE A 75 -5.21 -6.04 -5.09
CA PHE A 75 -5.31 -5.82 -3.65
C PHE A 75 -4.15 -6.43 -2.87
N MET A 76 -3.65 -5.66 -1.91
CA MET A 76 -2.64 -6.09 -0.95
C MET A 76 -2.86 -5.38 0.39
N TYR A 77 -2.81 -6.17 1.46
CA TYR A 77 -2.86 -5.73 2.83
C TYR A 77 -1.68 -6.34 3.59
N PHE A 78 -0.85 -5.47 4.16
CA PHE A 78 0.40 -5.85 4.80
C PHE A 78 0.78 -4.90 5.92
N SER A 79 1.66 -5.34 6.81
CA SER A 79 2.24 -4.52 7.86
C SER A 79 3.72 -4.29 7.60
N LEU A 80 4.19 -3.10 7.96
CA LEU A 80 5.60 -2.73 7.98
C LEU A 80 5.82 -1.83 9.19
N GLU A 81 6.72 -2.27 10.07
CA GLU A 81 6.95 -1.66 11.39
C GLU A 81 5.68 -1.63 12.26
N SER A 82 5.26 -0.44 12.71
CA SER A 82 4.06 -0.22 13.53
C SER A 82 2.83 0.16 12.70
N LEU A 83 2.96 0.20 11.37
CA LEU A 83 1.93 0.63 10.45
C LEU A 83 1.39 -0.54 9.63
N LYS A 84 0.11 -0.42 9.30
CA LYS A 84 -0.62 -1.27 8.38
C LYS A 84 -0.87 -0.49 7.10
N PHE A 85 -0.82 -1.19 5.98
CA PHE A 85 -0.94 -0.67 4.63
C PHE A 85 -1.97 -1.48 3.88
N LEU A 86 -2.93 -0.78 3.28
CA LEU A 86 -3.91 -1.35 2.37
C LEU A 86 -3.79 -0.62 1.04
N ILE A 87 -3.47 -1.36 -0.01
CA ILE A 87 -3.38 -0.85 -1.39
C ILE A 87 -4.37 -1.62 -2.22
N PHE A 88 -5.29 -0.93 -2.89
CA PHE A 88 -6.24 -1.58 -3.79
C PHE A 88 -6.66 -0.70 -4.96
N LYS A 89 -7.03 -1.32 -6.09
CA LYS A 89 -7.70 -0.61 -7.19
C LYS A 89 -9.21 -0.78 -7.06
N GLY A 90 -9.95 0.33 -7.01
CA GLY A 90 -11.41 0.28 -6.91
C GLY A 90 -12.03 -0.46 -8.09
N ALA A 91 -13.08 -1.23 -7.86
CA ALA A 91 -13.85 -1.83 -8.94
C ALA A 91 -14.51 -0.72 -9.77
N ALA A 92 -14.38 -0.79 -11.10
CA ALA A 92 -15.19 0.06 -11.97
C ALA A 92 -16.64 -0.42 -11.88
N ALA A 93 -17.57 0.53 -11.71
CA ALA A 93 -19.01 0.28 -11.79
C ALA A 93 -19.45 -0.01 -13.24
#